data_AF-A0A6I5CTJ1-F1
#
_entry.id   AF-A0A6I5CTJ1-F1
#
_cell.length_a   1.000
_cell.length_b   1.000
_cell.length_c   1.000
_cell.angle_alpha   90.00
_cell.angle_beta   90.00
_cell.angle_gamma   90.00
#
_symmetry.space_group_name_H-M   'P 1'
#
loop_
_entity.id
_entity.type
_entity.pdbx_description
1 polymer ?
#
loop_
_entity_poly.entity_id
_entity_poly.type
_entity_poly.pdbx_seq_one_letter_code
_entity_poly.pdbx_strand_id
1 'polypeptide(L)'
;METIRTGDPGLFGPGSVTWQAHSDPMMWIAGIRALYLQALHPRAVRGVLENSDFRRDAWGRLLRTAHFVGTTTYGTTDAAERAGARVREIHRLLSATDPDTGARYRIDD
;
A
#
# COMPACT_ATOMS: atom_id res chain seq x y z
N MET A 1 -3.53 -34.73 -14.42
CA MET A 1 -3.20 -33.30 -14.38
C MET A 1 -4.52 -32.57 -14.26
N GLU A 2 -4.99 -32.47 -13.02
CA GLU A 2 -6.36 -32.10 -12.67
C GLU A 2 -6.51 -30.57 -12.70
N THR A 3 -7.41 -30.11 -13.54
CA THR A 3 -7.77 -28.71 -13.74
C THR A 3 -8.26 -28.14 -12.41
N ILE A 4 -7.40 -27.39 -11.70
CA ILE A 4 -7.82 -26.60 -10.53
C ILE A 4 -8.96 -25.71 -11.01
N ARG A 5 -10.15 -25.93 -10.43
CA ARG A 5 -11.35 -25.13 -10.66
C ARG A 5 -10.98 -23.66 -10.72
N THR A 6 -11.34 -23.00 -11.82
CA THR A 6 -11.11 -21.58 -12.09
C THR A 6 -11.92 -20.72 -11.12
N GLY A 7 -11.47 -20.65 -9.87
CA GLY A 7 -11.86 -19.62 -8.91
C GLY A 7 -11.23 -18.30 -9.29
N ASP A 8 -11.87 -17.18 -8.94
CA ASP A 8 -11.35 -15.83 -9.11
C ASP A 8 -9.93 -15.74 -8.50
N PRO A 9 -8.86 -15.69 -9.33
CA PRO A 9 -7.49 -15.68 -8.86
C PRO A 9 -7.08 -14.31 -8.30
N GLY A 10 -7.99 -13.33 -8.30
CA GLY A 10 -7.67 -11.95 -7.97
C GLY A 10 -7.17 -11.15 -9.15
N LEU A 11 -6.67 -9.95 -8.84
CA LEU A 11 -6.02 -9.07 -9.83
C LEU A 11 -4.71 -9.66 -10.36
N PHE A 12 -4.04 -10.47 -9.54
CA PHE A 12 -2.76 -11.09 -9.84
C PHE A 12 -2.91 -12.58 -9.57
N GLY A 13 -2.79 -13.42 -10.61
CA GLY A 13 -2.79 -14.88 -10.44
C GLY A 13 -1.39 -15.43 -10.17
N PRO A 14 -1.26 -16.73 -9.84
CA PRO A 14 0.02 -17.39 -9.55
C PRO A 14 1.09 -17.29 -10.66
N GLY A 15 0.65 -17.12 -11.92
CA GLY A 15 1.55 -16.92 -13.06
C GLY A 15 2.10 -15.49 -13.21
N SER A 16 1.64 -14.54 -12.38
CA SER A 16 2.07 -13.14 -12.47
C SER A 16 3.37 -12.89 -11.70
N VAL A 17 4.17 -11.93 -12.19
CA VAL A 17 5.38 -11.47 -11.50
C VAL A 17 5.05 -10.92 -10.12
N THR A 18 3.94 -10.19 -9.98
CA THR A 18 3.48 -9.63 -8.70
C THR A 18 3.26 -10.71 -7.65
N TRP A 19 2.57 -11.80 -8.01
CA TRP A 19 2.34 -12.92 -7.09
C TRP A 19 3.66 -13.57 -6.66
N GLN A 20 4.52 -13.88 -7.63
CA GLN A 20 5.78 -14.58 -7.36
C GLN A 20 6.72 -13.71 -6.52
N ALA A 21 6.90 -12.44 -6.87
CA ALA A 21 7.78 -11.52 -6.15
C ALA A 21 7.32 -11.27 -4.71
N HIS A 22 6.01 -11.12 -4.47
CA HIS A 22 5.50 -10.93 -3.12
C HIS A 22 5.53 -12.22 -2.27
N SER A 23 5.65 -13.40 -2.91
CA SER A 23 5.74 -14.69 -2.20
C SER A 23 7.18 -15.03 -1.80
N ASP A 24 8.15 -14.35 -2.40
CA ASP A 24 9.57 -14.53 -2.10
C ASP A 24 9.90 -13.93 -0.71
N PRO A 25 10.65 -14.64 0.15
CA PRO A 25 11.12 -14.11 1.43
C PRO A 25 11.86 -12.77 1.32
N MET A 26 12.50 -12.47 0.18
CA MET A 26 13.11 -11.17 -0.12
C MET A 26 12.14 -10.01 -0.14
N MET A 27 10.83 -10.26 -0.28
CA MET A 27 9.82 -9.22 -0.18
C MET A 27 9.92 -8.42 1.13
N TRP A 28 10.34 -9.05 2.23
CA TRP A 28 10.54 -8.33 3.50
C TRP A 28 11.63 -7.26 3.41
N ILE A 29 12.76 -7.59 2.81
CA ILE A 29 13.87 -6.66 2.62
C ILE A 29 13.47 -5.58 1.60
N ALA A 30 12.83 -5.98 0.50
CA ALA A 30 12.32 -5.05 -0.50
C ALA A 30 11.31 -4.06 0.09
N GLY A 31 10.39 -4.53 0.92
CA GLY A 31 9.39 -3.72 1.62
C GLY A 31 10.02 -2.70 2.57
N ILE A 32 10.95 -3.13 3.42
CA ILE A 32 11.68 -2.21 4.33
C ILE A 32 12.46 -1.16 3.53
N ARG A 33 13.15 -1.57 2.47
CA ARG A 33 13.86 -0.64 1.58
C ARG A 33 12.90 0.36 0.95
N ALA A 34 11.75 -0.09 0.47
CA ALA A 34 10.74 0.78 -0.12
C ALA A 34 10.21 1.81 0.88
N LEU A 35 10.02 1.43 2.15
CA LEU A 35 9.61 2.38 3.20
C LEU A 35 10.65 3.47 3.44
N TYR A 36 11.95 3.12 3.45
CA TYR A 36 13.01 4.12 3.54
C TYR A 36 13.02 5.06 2.34
N LEU A 37 12.88 4.54 1.12
CA LEU A 37 12.81 5.36 -0.08
C LEU A 37 11.60 6.30 -0.07
N GLN A 38 10.44 5.82 0.41
CA GLN A 38 9.25 6.66 0.57
C GLN A 38 9.45 7.76 1.62
N ALA A 39 10.17 7.46 2.71
CA ALA A 39 10.48 8.44 3.74
C ALA A 39 11.41 9.57 3.26
N LEU A 40 12.19 9.32 2.19
CA LEU A 40 13.01 10.35 1.54
C LEU A 40 12.21 11.26 0.59
N HIS A 41 10.99 10.88 0.21
CA HIS A 41 10.17 11.69 -0.68
C HIS A 41 9.43 12.78 0.12
N PRO A 42 9.75 14.09 -0.08
CA PRO A 42 9.28 15.17 0.80
C PRO A 42 7.76 15.21 0.97
N ARG A 43 7.02 15.07 -0.12
CA ARG A 43 5.55 15.10 -0.07
C ARG A 43 4.95 13.88 0.63
N ALA A 44 5.57 12.70 0.48
CA ALA A 44 5.06 11.47 1.05
C ALA A 44 5.31 11.44 2.56
N VAL A 45 6.53 11.76 3.00
CA VAL A 45 6.85 11.85 4.42
C VAL A 45 6.02 12.93 5.10
N ARG A 46 5.78 14.08 4.46
CA ARG A 46 4.92 15.13 5.02
C ARG A 46 3.48 14.67 5.18
N GLY A 47 2.93 13.97 4.19
CA GLY A 47 1.62 13.33 4.29
C GLY A 47 1.51 12.41 5.51
N VAL A 48 2.54 11.60 5.75
CA VAL A 48 2.60 10.71 6.93
C VAL A 48 2.71 11.48 8.24
N LEU A 49 3.57 12.50 8.30
CA LEU A 49 3.82 13.28 9.52
C LEU A 49 2.57 14.06 9.97
N GLU A 50 1.81 14.63 9.03
CA GLU A 50 0.61 15.41 9.34
C GLU A 50 -0.64 14.56 9.56
N ASN A 51 -0.78 13.44 8.83
CA ASN A 51 -2.04 12.69 8.77
C ASN A 51 -1.98 11.34 9.50
N SER A 52 -0.94 11.07 10.30
CA SER A 52 -0.87 9.80 11.04
C SER A 52 -0.13 9.89 12.36
N ASP A 53 -0.57 9.07 13.32
CA ASP A 53 0.12 8.87 14.60
C ASP A 53 1.21 7.79 14.48
N PHE A 54 2.02 7.84 13.41
CA PHE A 54 3.01 6.79 13.14
C PHE A 54 4.04 6.61 14.25
N ARG A 55 4.30 7.65 15.06
CA ARG A 55 5.26 7.57 16.17
C ARG A 55 4.75 6.72 17.32
N ARG A 56 3.42 6.69 17.54
CA ARG A 56 2.79 5.87 18.59
C ARG A 56 2.32 4.52 18.06
N ASP A 57 1.96 4.43 16.78
CA ASP A 57 1.48 3.20 16.13
C ASP A 57 2.24 2.89 14.83
N ALA A 58 3.57 2.77 14.90
CA ALA A 58 4.38 2.42 13.73
C ALA A 58 4.05 1.00 13.24
N TRP A 59 3.91 0.06 14.17
CA TRP A 59 3.67 -1.35 13.86
C TRP A 59 2.27 -1.58 13.27
N GLY A 60 1.22 -0.99 13.84
CA GLY A 60 -0.12 -1.09 13.29
C GLY A 60 -0.22 -0.46 11.90
N ARG A 61 0.48 0.66 11.64
CA ARG A 61 0.58 1.22 10.28
C ARG A 61 1.23 0.25 9.30
N LEU A 62 2.35 -0.36 9.68
CA LEU A 62 3.04 -1.35 8.85
C LEU A 62 2.13 -2.54 8.53
N LEU A 63 1.44 -3.08 9.54
CA LEU A 63 0.51 -4.19 9.36
C LEU A 63 -0.67 -3.83 8.45
N ARG A 64 -1.23 -2.62 8.54
CA ARG A 64 -2.29 -2.15 7.62
C ARG A 64 -1.80 -2.11 6.18
N THR A 65 -0.57 -1.64 5.93
CA THR A 65 0.04 -1.66 4.60
C THR A 65 0.28 -3.10 4.12
N ALA A 66 0.84 -3.97 4.97
CA ALA A 66 1.09 -5.37 4.62
C ALA A 66 -0.22 -6.10 4.30
N HIS A 67 -1.29 -5.86 5.07
CA HIS A 67 -2.61 -6.41 4.81
C HIS A 67 -3.18 -5.90 3.47
N PHE A 68 -3.02 -4.62 3.15
CA PHE A 68 -3.43 -4.06 1.86
C PHE A 68 -2.69 -4.72 0.69
N VAL A 69 -1.36 -4.85 0.77
CA VAL A 69 -0.55 -5.51 -0.26
C VAL A 69 -0.94 -6.99 -0.40
N GLY A 70 -1.13 -7.70 0.72
CA GLY A 70 -1.57 -9.09 0.70
C GLY A 70 -2.96 -9.26 0.10
N THR A 71 -3.92 -8.41 0.47
CA THR A 71 -5.29 -8.44 -0.07
C THR A 71 -5.32 -8.17 -1.57
N THR A 72 -4.55 -7.17 -2.03
CA THR A 72 -4.51 -6.81 -3.45
C THR A 72 -3.75 -7.82 -4.30
N THR A 73 -2.79 -8.54 -3.72
CA THR A 73 -1.99 -9.55 -4.43
C THR A 73 -2.63 -10.92 -4.45
N TYR A 74 -3.20 -11.37 -3.33
CA TYR A 74 -3.63 -12.76 -3.14
C TYR A 74 -5.14 -12.93 -2.87
N GLY A 75 -5.86 -11.82 -2.68
CA GLY A 75 -7.30 -11.84 -2.46
C GLY A 75 -8.09 -11.96 -3.77
N THR A 76 -9.40 -12.14 -3.66
CA THR A 76 -10.32 -12.09 -4.81
C THR A 76 -10.31 -10.71 -5.45
N THR A 77 -10.76 -10.62 -6.71
CA THR A 77 -10.86 -9.35 -7.46
C THR A 77 -11.69 -8.35 -6.67
N ASP A 78 -12.84 -8.78 -6.17
CA ASP A 78 -13.77 -7.97 -5.36
C ASP A 78 -13.15 -7.50 -4.03
N ALA A 79 -12.35 -8.34 -3.35
CA ALA A 79 -11.63 -7.92 -2.14
C ALA A 79 -10.55 -6.88 -2.44
N ALA A 80 -9.78 -7.08 -3.52
CA ALA A 80 -8.74 -6.15 -3.95
C ALA A 80 -9.31 -4.79 -4.39
N GLU A 81 -10.41 -4.81 -5.16
CA GLU A 81 -11.14 -3.62 -5.60
C GLU A 81 -11.67 -2.80 -4.41
N ARG A 82 -12.30 -3.46 -3.42
CA ARG A 82 -12.77 -2.80 -2.19
C ARG A 82 -11.61 -2.20 -1.39
N ALA A 83 -10.52 -2.94 -1.22
CA ALA A 83 -9.35 -2.45 -0.52
C ALA A 83 -8.77 -1.20 -1.22
N GLY A 84 -8.64 -1.25 -2.55
CA GLY A 84 -8.20 -0.12 -3.36
C GLY A 84 -9.13 1.09 -3.24
N ALA A 85 -10.45 0.87 -3.34
CA ALA A 85 -11.45 1.92 -3.19
C ALA A 85 -11.37 2.59 -1.81
N ARG A 86 -11.19 1.78 -0.74
CA ARG A 86 -11.05 2.29 0.62
C ARG A 86 -9.79 3.16 0.79
N VAL A 87 -8.64 2.72 0.27
CA VAL A 87 -7.40 3.51 0.36
C VAL A 87 -7.51 4.81 -0.43
N ARG A 88 -8.08 4.77 -1.65
CA ARG A 88 -8.33 5.99 -2.44
C ARG A 88 -9.25 6.96 -1.72
N GLU A 89 -10.32 6.46 -1.09
CA GLU A 89 -11.22 7.31 -0.30
C GLU A 89 -10.50 7.96 0.88
N ILE A 90 -9.66 7.22 1.60
CA ILE A 90 -8.84 7.80 2.67
C ILE A 90 -7.94 8.90 2.08
N HIS A 91 -7.17 8.61 1.04
CA HIS A 91 -6.23 9.59 0.45
C HIS A 91 -6.94 10.85 -0.07
N ARG A 92 -8.16 10.74 -0.62
CA ARG A 92 -8.99 11.88 -1.04
C ARG A 92 -9.31 12.86 0.08
N LEU A 93 -9.36 12.39 1.32
CA LEU A 93 -9.68 13.19 2.50
C LEU A 93 -8.43 13.80 3.16
N LEU A 94 -7.24 13.39 2.73
CA LEU A 94 -5.99 13.85 3.32
C LEU A 94 -5.38 15.00 2.51
N SER A 95 -4.72 15.90 3.22
CA SER A 95 -3.93 16.97 2.63
C SER A 95 -2.69 17.20 3.48
N ALA A 96 -1.70 17.85 2.91
CA ALA A 96 -0.52 18.27 3.65
C ALA A 96 -0.12 19.70 3.28
N THR A 97 0.68 20.32 4.12
CA THR A 97 1.20 21.67 3.91
C THR A 97 2.68 21.61 3.58
N ASP A 98 3.06 22.25 2.49
CA ASP A 98 4.45 22.46 2.12
C ASP A 98 5.10 23.47 3.09
N PRO A 99 6.18 23.10 3.80
CA PRO A 99 6.78 23.96 4.82
C PRO A 99 7.56 25.15 4.24
N ASP A 100 8.01 25.07 2.99
CA ASP A 100 8.84 26.10 2.35
C ASP A 100 7.97 27.21 1.74
N THR A 101 6.79 26.84 1.24
CA THR A 101 5.86 27.75 0.55
C THR A 101 4.57 28.05 1.32
N GLY A 102 4.22 27.23 2.30
CA GLY A 102 2.93 27.29 3.01
C GLY A 102 1.74 26.79 2.17
N ALA A 103 1.97 26.30 0.95
CA ALA A 103 0.91 25.83 0.08
C ALA A 103 0.30 24.51 0.60
N ARG A 104 -1.03 24.42 0.63
CA ARG A 104 -1.74 23.18 0.93
C ARG A 104 -1.96 22.38 -0.35
N TYR A 105 -1.65 21.09 -0.33
CA TYR A 105 -1.86 20.17 -1.45
C TYR A 105 -2.60 18.91 -0.99
N ARG A 106 -3.36 18.27 -1.89
CA ARG A 106 -4.03 17.00 -1.56
C ARG A 106 -3.06 15.84 -1.74
N ILE A 107 -3.26 14.77 -0.98
CA ILE A 107 -2.37 13.59 -1.04
C ILE A 107 -2.61 12.75 -2.30
N ASP A 108 -3.78 12.91 -2.94
CA ASP A 108 -4.16 12.21 -4.17
C ASP A 108 -3.97 13.04 -5.46
N ASP A 109 -3.37 14.24 -5.36
CA ASP A 109 -2.98 15.06 -6.52
C ASP A 109 -1.75 14.49 -7.24
#